data_AF-A0A2D7TLQ7-F1
#
_entry.id   AF-A0A2D7TLQ7-F1
#
_cell.length_a   1.000
_cell.length_b   1.000
_cell.length_c   1.000
_cell.angle_alpha   90.00
_cell.angle_beta   90.00
_cell.angle_gamma   90.00
#
_symmetry.space_group_name_H-M   'P 1'
#
loop_
_entity.id
_entity.type
_entity.pdbx_description
1 polymer ?
#
loop_
_entity_poly.entity_id
_entity_poly.type
_entity_poly.pdbx_seq_one_letter_code
_entity_poly.pdbx_strand_id
1 'polypeptide(L)' 'MIWLLTAMLWYTDVEQPKYSDYNIEVFESREACHDFLFWNQTKIVTELAIAHGVDSEGNSLKTWAFFCENRYLEEV' A
#
# COMPACT_ATOMS: atom_id res chain seq x y z
N MET A 1 9.02 5.72 16.06
CA MET A 1 7.67 5.36 15.60
C MET A 1 7.52 5.96 14.23
N ILE A 2 7.14 5.15 13.23
CA ILE A 2 7.16 5.57 11.84
C ILE A 2 5.82 5.31 11.18
N TRP A 3 5.50 6.10 10.15
CA TRP A 3 4.32 5.90 9.32
C TRP A 3 4.75 5.35 7.97
N LEU A 4 4.08 4.30 7.52
CA LEU A 4 4.28 3.68 6.22
C LEU A 4 3.00 3.81 5.40
N LEU A 5 3.15 4.11 4.12
CA LEU A 5 2.05 3.99 3.19
C LEU A 5 1.87 2.51 2.86
N THR A 6 0.71 1.93 3.17
CA THR A 6 0.40 0.52 2.94
C THR A 6 -0.80 0.40 2.01
N ALA A 7 -0.74 -0.58 1.11
CA ALA A 7 -1.82 -0.94 0.21
C ALA A 7 -2.49 -2.23 0.69
N MET A 8 -3.81 -2.17 0.87
CA MET A 8 -4.66 -3.35 0.99
C MET A 8 -5.13 -3.73 -0.41
N LEU A 9 -4.92 -4.99 -0.79
CA LEU A 9 -5.17 -5.53 -2.12
C LEU A 9 -6.23 -6.62 -2.02
N TRP A 10 -7.33 -6.48 -2.77
CA TRP A 10 -8.38 -7.49 -2.83
C TRP A 10 -8.44 -8.09 -4.22
N TYR A 11 -8.17 -9.38 -4.34
CA TYR A 11 -8.16 -10.13 -5.60
C TYR A 11 -9.48 -10.87 -5.85
N THR A 12 -9.71 -11.32 -7.09
CA THR A 12 -10.80 -12.26 -7.37
C THR A 12 -10.59 -13.57 -6.63
N ASP A 13 -11.67 -14.17 -6.13
CA ASP A 13 -11.67 -15.52 -5.54
C ASP A 13 -10.72 -15.76 -4.35
N VAL A 14 -10.36 -14.69 -3.62
CA VAL A 14 -9.63 -14.79 -2.34
C VAL A 14 -10.54 -14.46 -1.15
N GLU A 15 -10.33 -15.17 -0.03
CA GLU A 15 -11.10 -14.99 1.21
C GLU A 15 -10.66 -13.76 2.02
N GLN A 16 -9.39 -13.35 1.91
CA GLN A 16 -8.82 -12.26 2.69
C GLN A 16 -7.98 -11.33 1.81
N PRO A 17 -7.95 -10.01 2.13
CA PRO A 17 -7.08 -9.08 1.44
C PRO A 17 -5.61 -9.37 1.74
N LYS A 18 -4.75 -9.11 0.77
CA LYS A 18 -3.29 -9.12 0.93
C LYS A 18 -2.82 -7.69 1.23
N TYR A 19 -1.79 -7.54 2.06
CA TYR A 19 -1.19 -6.25 2.38
C TYR A 19 0.18 -6.14 1.71
N SER A 20 0.46 -4.98 1.13
CA SER A 20 1.74 -4.67 0.52
C SER A 20 2.19 -3.30 1.00
N ASP A 21 3.39 -3.24 1.57
CA ASP A 21 3.98 -1.97 1.97
C ASP A 21 4.49 -1.24 0.75
N TYR A 22 4.14 0.04 0.66
CA TYR A 22 4.73 0.95 -0.29
C TYR A 22 6.07 1.42 0.28
N ASN A 23 7.08 0.55 0.19
CA ASN A 23 8.44 0.72 0.76
C ASN A 23 9.27 1.86 0.12
N ILE A 24 8.63 2.87 -0.46
CA ILE A 24 9.30 4.01 -1.08
C ILE A 24 9.74 5.02 -0.03
N GLU A 25 8.96 5.18 1.04
CA GLU A 25 9.17 6.30 1.96
C GLU A 25 8.65 5.99 3.37
N VAL A 26 9.37 6.51 4.35
CA VAL A 26 9.03 6.44 5.77
C VAL A 26 8.67 7.85 6.22
N PHE A 27 7.52 8.01 6.86
CA PHE A 27 7.01 9.32 7.25
C PHE A 27 7.08 9.52 8.77
N GLU A 28 7.43 10.74 9.17
CA GLU A 28 7.49 11.16 10.58
C GLU A 28 6.10 11.39 11.20
N SER A 29 5.06 11.55 10.38
CA SER A 29 3.68 11.73 10.83
C SER A 29 2.65 11.13 9.87
N ARG A 30 1.45 10.89 10.40
CA ARG A 30 0.29 10.41 9.64
C ARG A 30 -0.13 11.42 8.58
N GLU A 31 -0.12 12.70 8.94
CA GLU A 31 -0.50 13.81 8.07
C GLU A 31 0.44 13.90 6.87
N ALA A 32 1.76 13.79 7.09
CA ALA A 32 2.75 13.78 6.00
C ALA A 32 2.56 12.59 5.04
N CYS A 33 2.23 11.41 5.57
CA CYS A 33 1.92 10.24 4.75
C CYS A 33 0.66 10.46 3.88
N HIS A 34 -0.39 11.07 4.44
CA HIS A 34 -1.61 11.38 3.67
C HIS A 34 -1.39 12.47 2.63
N ASP A 35 -0.63 13.52 2.96
CA ASP A 35 -0.26 14.57 2.00
C ASP A 35 0.52 13.98 0.83
N PHE A 36 1.48 13.09 1.12
CA PHE A 36 2.23 12.39 0.08
C PHE A 36 1.30 11.56 -0.83
N LEU A 37 0.40 10.77 -0.25
CA LEU A 37 -0.57 9.98 -1.00
C LEU A 37 -1.45 10.87 -1.89
N PHE A 38 -1.94 12.00 -1.36
CA PHE A 38 -2.80 12.91 -2.10
C PHE A 38 -2.08 13.51 -3.32
N TRP A 39 -0.87 14.04 -3.12
CA TRP A 39 -0.11 14.68 -4.20
C TRP A 39 0.42 13.69 -5.25
N ASN A 40 0.65 12.43 -4.86
CA ASN A 40 1.23 11.41 -5.74
C ASN A 40 0.23 10.34 -6.18
N GLN A 41 -1.07 10.53 -5.95
CA GLN A 41 -2.10 9.50 -6.10
C GLN A 41 -2.06 8.80 -7.46
N THR A 42 -1.95 9.56 -8.56
CA THR A 42 -1.88 9.00 -9.91
C THR A 42 -0.69 8.06 -10.07
N LYS A 43 0.50 8.51 -9.65
CA LYS A 43 1.74 7.72 -9.74
C LYS A 43 1.63 6.43 -8.93
N ILE A 44 1.20 6.55 -7.68
CA ILE A 44 1.07 5.42 -6.75
C ILE A 44 0.05 4.39 -7.27
N VAL A 45 -1.09 4.84 -7.79
CA VAL A 45 -2.10 3.94 -8.37
C VAL A 45 -1.56 3.24 -9.62
N THR A 46 -0.85 3.95 -10.50
CA THR A 46 -0.25 3.35 -11.70
C THR A 46 0.77 2.28 -11.35
N GLU A 47 1.69 2.59 -10.42
CA GLU A 47 2.71 1.65 -9.96
C GLU A 47 2.08 0.43 -9.24
N LEU A 48 1.05 0.64 -8.41
CA LEU A 48 0.28 -0.46 -7.80
C LEU A 48 -0.36 -1.35 -8.86
N ALA A 49 -0.97 -0.79 -9.91
CA ALA A 49 -1.57 -1.58 -10.98
C ALA A 49 -0.52 -2.41 -11.75
N ILE A 50 0.66 -1.83 -11.99
CA ILE A 50 1.78 -2.54 -12.65
C ILE A 50 2.29 -3.69 -11.78
N ALA A 51 2.49 -3.45 -10.48
CA ALA A 51 3.08 -4.42 -9.57
C ALA A 51 2.09 -5.50 -9.09
N HIS A 52 0.81 -5.14 -8.96
CA HIS A 52 -0.18 -5.94 -8.23
C HIS A 52 -1.47 -6.21 -9.01
N GLY A 53 -1.55 -5.83 -10.29
CA GLY A 53 -2.77 -6.02 -11.09
C GLY A 53 -3.21 -7.49 -11.24
N VAL A 54 -2.26 -8.42 -11.15
CA VAL A 54 -2.50 -9.88 -11.11
C VAL A 54 -1.57 -10.47 -10.05
N ASP A 55 -2.07 -11.37 -9.20
CA ASP A 55 -1.23 -12.05 -8.21
C ASP A 55 -0.52 -13.29 -8.78
N SER A 56 0.30 -13.94 -7.94
CA SER A 56 1.07 -15.14 -8.31
C SER A 56 0.21 -16.36 -8.69
N GLU A 57 -1.07 -16.36 -8.32
CA GLU A 57 -2.03 -17.43 -8.62
C GLU A 57 -2.86 -17.12 -9.88
N GLY A 58 -2.65 -15.95 -10.50
CA GLY A 58 -3.36 -15.51 -11.69
C GLY A 58 -4.66 -14.76 -11.39
N ASN A 59 -4.95 -14.44 -10.13
CA ASN A 59 -6.15 -13.72 -9.75
C ASN A 59 -6.01 -12.23 -10.10
N SER A 60 -7.05 -11.67 -10.71
CA SER A 60 -7.06 -10.24 -11.05
C SER A 60 -7.37 -9.38 -9.83
N LEU A 61 -6.72 -8.23 -9.71
CA LEU A 61 -7.02 -7.27 -8.66
C LEU A 61 -8.43 -6.70 -8.86
N LYS A 62 -9.30 -6.88 -7.85
CA LYS A 62 -10.69 -6.41 -7.85
C LYS A 62 -10.80 -4.99 -7.32
N THR A 63 -10.10 -4.69 -6.23
CA THR A 63 -10.06 -3.36 -5.61
C THR A 63 -8.83 -3.20 -4.72
N TRP A 64 -8.51 -1.97 -4.36
CA TRP A 64 -7.42 -1.63 -3.46
C TRP A 64 -7.80 -0.45 -2.57
N ALA A 65 -7.10 -0.31 -1.46
CA ALA A 65 -7.17 0.87 -0.60
C ALA A 65 -5.78 1.20 -0.05
N PHE A 66 -5.48 2.48 0.04
CA PHE A 66 -4.26 2.97 0.69
C PHE A 66 -4.58 3.45 2.10
N PHE A 67 -3.68 3.19 3.03
CA PHE A 67 -3.76 3.70 4.40
C PHE A 67 -2.36 3.94 4.96
N CYS A 68 -2.26 4.84 5.93
CA CYS A 68 -1.02 5.12 6.64
C CYS A 68 -0.97 4.25 7.90
N GLU A 69 -0.09 3.25 7.89
CA GLU A 69 0.11 2.34 9.00
C GLU A 69 1.20 2.86 9.94
N ASN A 70 0.96 2.79 11.24
CA ASN A 70 1.96 3.11 12.25
C ASN A 70 2.72 1.85 12.64
N ARG A 71 4.05 1.86 12.51
CA ARG A 71 4.93 0.79 12.97
C ARG A 71 5.96 1.28 13.97
N TYR A 72 6.28 0.40 14.91
CA TYR A 72 7.47 0.55 15.75
C TYR A 72 8.67 0.03 14.95
N LEU A 73 9.74 0.82 14.90
CA LEU A 73 11.03 0.30 14.45
C LEU A 73 11.49 -0.67 15.54
N GLU A 74 11.53 -1.97 15.25
CA GLU A 74 12.25 -2.90 16.10
C GLU A 74 13.74 -2.52 16.04
N GLU A 75 14.32 -2.20 17.20
CA GLU A 75 15.77 -2.07 17.34
C GLU A 75 16.40 -3.43 17.01
N VAL A 76 17.25 -3.45 15.98
CA VAL A 76 18.09 -4.61 15.60
C VAL A 76 19.37 -4.60 16.42
#